data_AF-A0A2J9E0K9-F1
#
_entry.id   AF-A0A2J9E0K9-F1
#
_cell.length_a   1.000
_cell.length_b   1.000
_cell.length_c   1.000
_cell.angle_alpha   90.00
_cell.angle_beta   90.00
_cell.angle_gamma   90.00
#
_symmetry.space_group_name_H-M   'P 1'
#
loop_
_entity.id
_entity.type
_entity.pdbx_description
1 polymer ?
#
loop_
_entity_poly.entity_id
_entity_poly.type
_entity_poly.pdbx_seq_one_letter_code
_entity_poly.pdbx_strand_id
1 'polypeptide(L)'
;MSKWILYILMTALVTGCITRIDQPQPDIWEYYYKHKKGDTPFEVIKKDMLACGFDSTRTGYIEGDDEHDTQYINASLCMESKGYRKESIKEPTVCLNPAYKEEPACQKYLGEKHLGK
;
A
#
# COMPACT_ATOMS: atom_id res chain seq x y z
N MET A 1 -41.63 23.10 -20.85
CA MET A 1 -40.35 22.53 -20.37
C MET A 1 -39.67 21.86 -21.54
N SER A 2 -38.48 22.34 -21.89
CA SER A 2 -37.79 21.98 -23.14
C SER A 2 -37.32 20.53 -23.09
N LYS A 3 -37.71 19.70 -24.08
CA LYS A 3 -37.34 18.25 -24.18
C LYS A 3 -35.83 18.01 -24.03
N TRP A 4 -35.02 19.01 -24.37
CA TRP A 4 -33.57 19.03 -24.24
C TRP A 4 -33.07 18.88 -22.79
N ILE A 5 -33.80 19.40 -21.80
CA ILE A 5 -33.41 19.31 -20.38
C ILE A 5 -33.53 17.85 -19.89
N LEU A 6 -34.54 17.12 -20.37
CA LEU A 6 -34.74 15.71 -20.03
C LEU A 6 -33.61 14.83 -20.59
N TYR A 7 -33.11 15.12 -21.80
CA TYR A 7 -32.00 14.37 -22.40
C TYR A 7 -30.66 14.60 -21.68
N ILE A 8 -30.40 15.83 -21.19
CA ILE A 8 -29.19 16.15 -20.43
C ILE A 8 -29.24 15.48 -19.04
N LEU A 9 -30.40 15.47 -18.38
CA LEU A 9 -30.58 14.79 -17.09
C LEU A 9 -30.45 13.27 -17.20
N MET A 10 -30.98 12.67 -18.26
CA MET A 10 -30.85 11.23 -18.50
C MET A 10 -29.38 10.82 -18.73
N THR A 11 -28.62 11.58 -19.52
CA THR A 11 -27.20 11.25 -19.80
C THR A 11 -26.28 11.42 -18.58
N ALA A 12 -26.58 12.38 -17.70
CA ALA A 12 -25.87 12.54 -16.42
C ALA A 12 -26.15 11.40 -15.41
N LEU A 13 -27.30 10.72 -15.53
CA LEU A 13 -27.64 9.56 -14.68
C LEU A 13 -27.02 8.25 -15.18
N VAL A 14 -26.80 8.09 -16.51
CA VAL A 14 -26.13 6.89 -17.06
C VAL A 14 -24.61 6.95 -16.97
N THR A 15 -24.03 8.15 -16.86
CA THR A 15 -22.63 8.33 -16.44
C THR A 15 -22.52 8.22 -14.92
N GLY A 16 -23.04 7.12 -14.38
CA GLY A 16 -22.93 6.78 -12.97
C GLY A 16 -21.47 6.89 -12.57
N CYS A 17 -21.19 7.74 -11.58
CA CYS A 17 -19.89 7.86 -10.97
C CYS A 17 -19.41 6.45 -10.63
N ILE A 18 -18.36 5.98 -11.31
CA ILE A 18 -17.65 4.76 -10.92
C ILE A 18 -17.28 4.98 -9.46
N THR A 19 -17.94 4.26 -8.56
CA THR A 19 -17.65 4.38 -7.14
C THR A 19 -16.22 3.88 -6.94
N ARG A 20 -15.46 4.50 -6.04
CA ARG A 20 -14.07 4.09 -5.74
C ARG A 20 -13.92 2.59 -5.42
N ILE A 21 -15.02 1.92 -5.08
CA ILE A 21 -15.12 0.49 -4.79
C ILE A 21 -14.88 -0.36 -6.04
N ASP A 22 -15.27 0.12 -7.24
CA ASP A 22 -15.10 -0.62 -8.50
C ASP A 22 -13.74 -0.34 -9.18
N GLN A 23 -12.89 0.50 -8.57
CA GLN A 23 -11.54 0.71 -9.09
C GLN A 23 -10.62 -0.42 -8.64
N PRO A 24 -9.82 -1.02 -9.54
CA PRO A 24 -8.83 -2.02 -9.14
C PRO A 24 -7.91 -1.39 -8.09
N GLN A 25 -7.61 -2.15 -7.03
CA GLN A 25 -6.65 -1.67 -6.03
C GLN A 25 -5.32 -1.36 -6.72
N PRO A 26 -4.68 -0.23 -6.39
CA PRO A 26 -3.38 0.10 -6.95
C PRO A 26 -2.37 -0.97 -6.56
N ASP A 27 -1.45 -1.25 -7.47
CA ASP A 27 -0.40 -2.22 -7.23
C ASP A 27 0.44 -1.81 -6.00
N ILE A 28 0.97 -2.78 -5.26
CA ILE A 28 1.68 -2.47 -4.01
C ILE A 28 2.89 -1.54 -4.22
N TRP A 29 3.57 -1.64 -5.37
CA TRP A 29 4.67 -0.74 -5.71
C TRP A 29 4.26 0.73 -5.77
N GLU A 30 3.01 1.03 -6.13
CA GLU A 30 2.52 2.40 -6.23
C GLU A 30 2.57 3.11 -4.88
N TYR A 31 2.35 2.39 -3.78
CA TYR A 31 2.44 2.96 -2.44
C TYR A 31 3.86 3.37 -2.04
N TYR A 32 4.87 2.67 -2.54
CA TYR A 32 6.28 3.00 -2.31
C TYR A 32 6.79 4.05 -3.30
N TYR A 33 6.34 3.97 -4.55
CA TYR A 33 6.69 4.94 -5.58
C TYR A 33 6.12 6.32 -5.30
N LYS A 34 4.90 6.42 -4.77
CA LYS A 34 4.29 7.72 -4.47
C LYS A 34 5.13 8.55 -3.50
N HIS A 35 5.77 7.90 -2.52
CA HIS A 35 6.67 8.56 -1.57
C HIS A 35 8.03 8.96 -2.16
N LYS A 36 8.50 8.27 -3.22
CA LYS A 36 9.80 8.52 -3.88
C LYS A 36 9.66 9.10 -5.28
N LYS A 37 8.47 9.63 -5.61
CA LYS A 37 8.14 10.07 -6.97
C LYS A 37 9.06 11.23 -7.37
N GLY A 38 9.90 10.99 -8.37
CA GLY A 38 10.89 11.94 -8.85
C GLY A 38 12.32 11.70 -8.35
N ASP A 39 12.48 10.99 -7.23
CA ASP A 39 13.78 10.69 -6.63
C ASP A 39 14.31 9.30 -7.02
N THR A 40 13.40 8.34 -7.21
CA THR A 40 13.77 6.94 -7.44
C THR A 40 13.00 6.36 -8.63
N PRO A 41 13.70 5.84 -9.67
CA PRO A 41 13.06 5.18 -10.79
C PRO A 41 12.30 3.92 -10.34
N PHE A 42 11.18 3.62 -11.01
CA PHE A 42 10.37 2.42 -10.74
C PHE A 42 11.19 1.13 -10.72
N GLU A 43 12.13 0.96 -11.65
CA GLU A 43 12.96 -0.27 -11.72
C GLU A 43 13.82 -0.48 -10.47
N VAL A 44 14.24 0.59 -9.80
CA VAL A 44 14.98 0.50 -8.52
C VAL A 44 14.04 0.05 -7.42
N ILE A 45 12.84 0.62 -7.34
CA ILE A 45 11.82 0.24 -6.37
C ILE A 45 11.44 -1.22 -6.54
N LYS A 46 11.17 -1.64 -7.79
CA LYS A 46 10.86 -3.03 -8.14
C LYS A 46 11.98 -3.98 -7.69
N LYS A 47 13.24 -3.64 -7.99
CA LYS A 47 14.39 -4.46 -7.57
C LYS A 47 14.48 -4.56 -6.05
N ASP A 48 14.27 -3.46 -5.34
CA ASP A 48 14.30 -3.44 -3.88
C ASP A 48 13.15 -4.26 -3.27
N MET A 49 11.94 -4.19 -3.83
CA MET A 49 10.80 -4.99 -3.39
C MET A 49 11.08 -6.49 -3.51
N LEU A 50 11.54 -6.93 -4.68
CA LEU A 50 11.89 -8.33 -4.90
C LEU A 50 13.03 -8.77 -3.97
N ALA A 51 14.04 -7.92 -3.78
CA ALA A 51 15.16 -8.21 -2.87
C ALA A 51 14.74 -8.25 -1.40
N CYS A 52 13.68 -7.53 -1.02
CA CYS A 52 13.09 -7.55 0.31
C CYS A 52 12.13 -8.73 0.54
N GLY A 53 11.88 -9.58 -0.46
CA GLY A 53 11.07 -10.80 -0.31
C GLY A 53 9.60 -10.64 -0.68
N PHE A 54 9.22 -9.58 -1.40
CA PHE A 54 7.94 -9.54 -2.08
C PHE A 54 7.95 -10.48 -3.29
N ASP A 55 6.96 -11.35 -3.41
CA ASP A 55 6.83 -12.27 -4.56
C ASP A 55 6.44 -11.55 -5.85
N SER A 56 5.74 -10.42 -5.74
CA SER A 56 5.42 -9.55 -6.86
C SER A 56 5.37 -8.08 -6.46
N THR A 57 5.52 -7.18 -7.44
CA THR A 57 5.26 -5.75 -7.25
C THR A 57 3.78 -5.40 -7.27
N ARG A 58 2.92 -6.36 -7.63
CA ARG A 58 1.53 -6.13 -8.02
C ARG A 58 0.60 -6.31 -6.83
N THR A 59 0.70 -7.44 -6.15
CA THR A 59 -0.16 -7.76 -5.01
C THR A 59 0.56 -7.46 -3.70
N GLY A 60 -0.06 -6.62 -2.88
CA GLY A 60 0.15 -6.62 -1.43
C GLY A 60 -0.79 -7.58 -0.72
N TYR A 61 -1.58 -8.34 -1.51
CA TYR A 61 -2.45 -9.37 -1.00
C TYR A 61 -1.59 -10.54 -0.55
N ILE A 62 -1.81 -10.87 0.70
CA ILE A 62 -1.21 -11.92 1.46
C ILE A 62 -2.43 -12.72 1.89
N GLU A 63 -2.45 -14.02 1.58
CA GLU A 63 -3.49 -14.90 2.13
C GLU A 63 -3.50 -14.67 3.65
N GLY A 64 -4.68 -14.55 4.26
CA GLY A 64 -4.82 -14.13 5.67
C GLY A 64 -4.40 -15.21 6.67
N ASP A 65 -3.30 -15.89 6.40
CA ASP A 65 -2.61 -16.78 7.32
C ASP A 65 -1.36 -16.09 7.91
N ASP A 66 -0.96 -16.56 9.09
CA ASP A 66 0.12 -15.97 9.88
C ASP A 66 1.47 -15.97 9.15
N GLU A 67 1.68 -16.90 8.21
CA GLU A 67 2.94 -17.04 7.45
C GLU A 67 3.10 -15.90 6.45
N HIS A 68 2.06 -15.64 5.66
CA HIS A 68 2.10 -14.56 4.68
C HIS A 68 2.10 -13.19 5.38
N ASP A 69 1.38 -13.00 6.49
CA ASP A 69 1.45 -11.75 7.27
C ASP A 69 2.87 -11.50 7.81
N THR A 70 3.54 -12.54 8.30
CA THR A 70 4.94 -12.45 8.74
C THR A 70 5.88 -12.08 7.58
N GLN A 71 5.72 -12.71 6.41
CA GLN A 71 6.51 -12.41 5.22
C GLN A 71 6.30 -10.95 4.79
N TYR A 72 5.06 -10.49 4.77
CA TYR A 72 4.71 -9.11 4.42
C TYR A 72 5.33 -8.08 5.35
N ILE A 73 5.25 -8.32 6.66
CA ILE A 73 5.80 -7.42 7.68
C ILE A 73 7.31 -7.32 7.50
N ASN A 74 8.00 -8.46 7.37
CA ASN A 74 9.45 -8.49 7.18
C ASN A 74 9.87 -7.77 5.89
N ALA A 75 9.17 -8.00 4.78
CA ALA A 75 9.45 -7.35 3.51
C ALA A 75 9.20 -5.84 3.57
N SER A 76 8.14 -5.41 4.27
CA SER A 76 7.82 -4.00 4.48
C SER A 76 8.86 -3.30 5.38
N LEU A 77 9.28 -3.93 6.48
CA LEU A 77 10.36 -3.43 7.34
C LEU A 77 11.70 -3.33 6.59
N CYS A 78 12.00 -4.28 5.71
CA CYS A 78 13.16 -4.19 4.81
C CYS A 78 13.08 -2.97 3.90
N MET A 79 11.92 -2.71 3.27
CA MET A 79 11.70 -1.51 2.44
C MET A 79 11.85 -0.22 3.26
N GLU A 80 11.37 -0.19 4.50
CA GLU A 80 11.56 0.94 5.42
C GLU A 80 13.03 1.20 5.74
N SER A 81 13.82 0.15 5.95
CA SER A 81 15.27 0.28 6.19
C SER A 81 16.02 0.89 5.00
N LYS A 82 15.50 0.71 3.78
CA LYS A 82 15.98 1.33 2.54
C LYS A 82 15.44 2.76 2.34
N GLY A 83 14.61 3.24 3.26
CA GLY A 83 14.07 4.60 3.24
C GLY A 83 12.79 4.75 2.42
N TYR A 84 12.12 3.66 2.04
CA TYR A 84 10.78 3.71 1.47
C TYR A 84 9.72 3.80 2.57
N ARG A 85 8.62 4.51 2.32
CA ARG A 85 7.48 4.57 3.24
C ARG A 85 6.20 4.26 2.48
N LYS A 86 5.32 3.47 3.07
CA LYS A 86 4.02 3.15 2.48
C LYS A 86 3.06 4.29 2.77
N GLU A 87 2.76 5.11 1.77
CA GLU A 87 1.96 6.34 1.96
C GLU A 87 0.50 6.08 2.40
N SER A 88 0.00 4.84 2.21
CA SER A 88 -1.33 4.46 2.70
C SER A 88 -1.41 4.37 4.23
N ILE A 89 -0.27 4.33 4.92
CA ILE A 89 -0.20 4.27 6.37
C ILE A 89 0.13 5.69 6.84
N LYS A 90 -0.73 6.26 7.68
CA LYS A 90 -0.46 7.55 8.35
C LYS A 90 0.78 7.50 9.25
N GLU A 91 1.24 6.29 9.53
CA GLU A 91 2.27 5.97 10.50
C GLU A 91 3.57 5.60 9.78
N PRO A 92 4.73 5.92 10.37
CA PRO A 92 6.04 5.79 9.73
C PRO A 92 6.47 4.35 9.44
N THR A 93 5.75 3.34 9.95
CA THR A 93 6.08 1.92 9.79
C THR A 93 4.83 1.04 9.71
N VAL A 94 4.95 -0.10 9.01
CA VAL A 94 3.93 -1.16 8.95
C VAL A 94 3.52 -1.65 10.34
N CYS A 95 4.45 -1.64 11.30
CA CYS A 95 4.23 -2.17 12.65
C CYS A 95 3.38 -1.29 13.56
N LEU A 96 3.03 -0.10 13.11
CA LEU A 96 2.06 0.75 13.80
C LEU A 96 0.63 0.55 13.29
N ASN A 97 0.44 -0.22 12.21
CA ASN A 97 -0.89 -0.64 11.80
C ASN A 97 -1.50 -1.54 12.90
N PRO A 98 -2.70 -1.24 13.42
CA PRO A 98 -3.36 -2.07 14.42
C PRO A 98 -3.51 -3.54 14.03
N ALA A 99 -3.56 -3.85 12.73
CA ALA A 99 -3.62 -5.22 12.23
C ALA A 99 -2.35 -6.04 12.51
N TYR A 100 -1.18 -5.40 12.65
CA TYR A 100 0.13 -6.08 12.73
C TYR A 100 0.88 -5.79 14.03
N LYS A 101 0.34 -4.93 14.89
CA LYS A 101 1.04 -4.44 16.09
C LYS A 101 1.46 -5.55 17.05
N GLU A 102 0.64 -6.58 17.16
CA GLU A 102 0.86 -7.71 18.07
C GLU A 102 1.69 -8.83 17.43
N GLU A 103 2.03 -8.71 16.14
CA GLU A 103 2.86 -9.70 15.46
C GLU A 103 4.27 -9.73 16.07
N PRO A 104 4.87 -10.92 16.29
CA PRO A 104 6.18 -11.04 16.95
C PRO A 104 7.28 -10.20 16.29
N ALA A 105 7.27 -10.13 14.95
CA ALA A 105 8.20 -9.30 14.18
C ALA A 105 8.07 -7.81 14.52
N CYS A 106 6.85 -7.33 14.71
CA CYS A 106 6.56 -5.94 15.05
C CYS A 106 6.83 -5.62 16.51
N GLN A 107 6.49 -6.51 17.45
CA GLN A 107 6.86 -6.33 18.86
C GLN A 107 8.39 -6.24 19.03
N LYS A 108 9.14 -7.08 18.30
CA LYS A 108 10.60 -7.01 18.27
C LYS A 108 11.11 -5.69 17.69
N TYR A 109 10.63 -5.29 16.52
CA TYR A 109 11.05 -4.07 15.86
C TYR A 109 10.76 -2.81 16.70
N LEU A 110 9.56 -2.72 17.29
CA LEU A 110 9.19 -1.61 18.16
C LEU A 110 10.00 -1.62 19.47
N GLY A 111 10.26 -2.80 20.04
CA GLY A 111 11.12 -2.95 21.22
C GLY A 111 12.56 -2.50 20.97
N GLU A 112 13.14 -2.86 19.82
CA GLU A 112 14.48 -2.43 19.40
C GLU A 112 14.54 -0.92 19.15
N LYS A 113 13.49 -0.34 18.55
CA LYS A 113 13.33 1.12 18.38
C LYS A 113 13.22 1.87 19.71
N HIS A 114 12.59 1.28 20.73
CA HIS A 114 12.48 1.89 22.07
C HIS A 114 13.76 1.78 22.91
N LEU A 115 14.64 0.83 22.62
CA LEU A 115 15.91 0.63 23.34
C LEU A 115 17.12 1.30 22.67
N GLY A 116 16.97 1.79 21.45
CA GLY A 116 18.03 2.45 20.68
C GLY A 116 17.83 3.96 20.53
N LYS A 117 18.27 4.74 21.52
CA LYS A 117 18.48 6.21 21.53
C LYS A 117 17.28 7.12 21.26
#